data_AF-A0A3N1GUH7-F1
#
_entry.id   AF-A0A3N1GUH7-F1
#
_cell.length_a   1.000
_cell.length_b   1.000
_cell.length_c   1.000
_cell.angle_alpha   90.00
_cell.angle_beta   90.00
_cell.angle_gamma   90.00
#
_symmetry.space_group_name_H-M   'P 1'
#
loop_
_entity.id
_entity.type
_entity.pdbx_description
1 polymer ?
#
loop_
_entity_poly.entity_id
_entity_poly.type
_entity_poly.pdbx_seq_one_letter_code
_entity_poly.pdbx_strand_id
1 'polypeptide(L)'
;MLPRHVPRGRGPARLVLLLGVVMAVLLGAGTAALAAPAALAAPAALAAPAAYFHPQSVGNRGTDVVALQYLLAAHGTTVDTDGVFGPGTQNAVKSFQRSAGLEADGIVGNDTWSKLVKTVREGDKGPAVKALQTLLNAKRGAGLGVDGDFGNGTDRAVRAFQTHAGIGSDGIAGPNTWKQLLWHFEKVNFAGTMCDQNPDGNASANWGTAAAVGQLEAAARNFGGGNGKVPVGDASFEHGGDIDGHASHERGMDIDIWPIRTDSAQCAGGRITWRSSTYDRAATRKLVNELRAAAPGHVKFIYFNDPELISAGLTSKYDNHDNHLHIRYCERAHPNPMYRC
;
A
#
# COMPACT_ATOMS: atom_id res chain seq x y z
N MET A 1 -50.56 24.44 -79.24
CA MET A 1 -49.96 25.67 -79.78
C MET A 1 -48.52 25.78 -79.25
N LEU A 2 -47.53 25.59 -80.12
CA LEU A 2 -46.14 26.07 -79.99
C LEU A 2 -46.08 27.52 -80.54
N PRO A 3 -44.95 28.27 -80.53
CA PRO A 3 -43.61 28.10 -79.89
C PRO A 3 -43.15 29.41 -79.17
N ARG A 4 -42.00 29.53 -78.49
CA ARG A 4 -40.63 29.81 -79.01
C ARG A 4 -39.70 30.04 -77.80
N HIS A 5 -38.60 29.29 -77.64
CA HIS A 5 -37.20 29.53 -78.07
C HIS A 5 -36.23 29.98 -76.94
N VAL A 6 -35.32 29.03 -76.65
CA VAL A 6 -33.95 29.03 -76.07
C VAL A 6 -33.02 29.96 -76.93
N PRO A 7 -31.70 30.27 -76.68
CA PRO A 7 -30.74 29.54 -75.84
C PRO A 7 -29.42 30.21 -75.27
N ARG A 8 -28.70 29.42 -74.44
CA ARG A 8 -27.24 29.06 -74.41
C ARG A 8 -26.10 30.08 -74.13
N GLY A 9 -25.13 29.56 -73.35
CA GLY A 9 -23.68 29.65 -73.60
C GLY A 9 -22.85 29.11 -72.43
N ARG A 10 -22.38 27.84 -72.46
CA ARG A 10 -20.97 27.36 -72.69
C ARG A 10 -19.98 27.83 -71.59
N GLY A 11 -19.17 27.01 -70.92
CA GLY A 11 -18.49 25.74 -71.24
C GLY A 11 -17.38 25.49 -70.18
N PRO A 12 -16.44 24.52 -70.36
CA PRO A 12 -16.17 23.51 -69.32
C PRO A 12 -14.70 23.36 -68.82
N ALA A 13 -14.57 22.56 -67.74
CA ALA A 13 -13.59 21.52 -67.41
C ALA A 13 -12.07 21.58 -67.76
N ARG A 14 -11.27 21.34 -66.70
CA ARG A 14 -10.14 20.38 -66.51
C ARG A 14 -8.80 20.48 -67.29
N LEU A 15 -7.72 20.52 -66.48
CA LEU A 15 -6.47 19.72 -66.50
C LEU A 15 -5.26 20.20 -67.37
N VAL A 16 -4.04 19.90 -66.84
CA VAL A 16 -2.71 19.76 -67.51
C VAL A 16 -1.90 21.08 -67.66
N LEU A 17 -0.58 21.26 -67.43
CA LEU A 17 0.57 20.48 -66.90
C LEU A 17 1.87 21.35 -67.03
N LEU A 18 2.82 21.17 -66.11
CA LEU A 18 4.31 21.19 -66.24
C LEU A 18 5.20 22.43 -66.60
N LEU A 19 6.40 22.37 -65.97
CA LEU A 19 7.73 22.95 -66.27
C LEU A 19 7.88 24.47 -66.20
N GLY A 20 8.83 25.10 -65.51
CA GLY A 20 10.01 24.70 -64.74
C GLY A 20 10.92 25.93 -64.59
N VAL A 21 11.55 26.16 -63.44
CA VAL A 21 12.79 26.95 -63.34
C VAL A 21 13.70 26.30 -62.30
N VAL A 22 14.96 26.22 -62.69
CA VAL A 22 16.09 25.50 -62.10
C VAL A 22 16.88 26.42 -61.14
N MET A 23 17.27 25.83 -60.01
CA MET A 23 18.45 26.06 -59.15
C MET A 23 18.80 27.48 -58.65
N ALA A 24 18.78 27.61 -57.34
CA ALA A 24 19.94 28.16 -56.61
C ALA A 24 20.21 27.28 -55.38
N VAL A 25 21.39 26.66 -55.39
CA VAL A 25 21.99 25.90 -54.30
C VAL A 25 22.40 26.88 -53.20
N LEU A 26 21.87 26.68 -51.99
CA LEU A 26 22.52 27.10 -50.76
C LEU A 26 22.57 25.88 -49.84
N LEU A 27 23.78 25.35 -49.70
CA LEU A 27 24.16 24.35 -48.71
C LEU A 27 23.95 24.92 -47.31
N GLY A 28 22.79 24.66 -46.72
CA GLY A 28 22.57 24.75 -45.29
C GLY A 28 22.47 23.34 -44.74
N ALA A 29 23.55 22.84 -44.15
CA ALA A 29 23.52 21.64 -43.33
C ALA A 29 22.71 21.94 -42.05
N GLY A 30 21.39 21.94 -42.17
CA GLY A 30 20.47 21.96 -41.05
C GLY A 30 20.31 20.55 -40.53
N THR A 31 21.12 20.16 -39.55
CA THR A 31 20.83 19.01 -38.71
C THR A 31 19.53 19.31 -37.96
N ALA A 32 18.40 18.79 -38.47
CA ALA A 32 17.19 18.68 -37.68
C ALA A 32 17.49 17.69 -36.55
N ALA A 33 17.95 18.20 -35.41
CA ALA A 33 18.05 17.44 -34.18
C ALA A 33 16.62 17.05 -33.80
N LEU A 34 16.23 15.81 -34.09
CA LEU A 34 15.09 15.17 -33.47
C LEU A 34 15.42 15.08 -31.97
N ALA A 35 14.95 16.06 -31.20
CA ALA A 35 14.89 15.92 -29.76
C ALA A 35 13.93 14.78 -29.45
N ALA A 36 14.47 13.58 -29.20
CA ALA A 36 13.71 12.51 -28.60
C ALA A 36 13.13 13.07 -27.29
N PRO A 37 11.84 12.88 -26.99
CA PRO A 37 11.34 13.19 -25.66
C PRO A 37 12.17 12.34 -24.70
N ALA A 38 12.92 12.99 -23.82
CA ALA A 38 13.51 12.32 -22.68
C ALA A 38 12.35 11.69 -21.94
N ALA A 39 12.14 10.39 -22.10
CA ALA A 39 11.32 9.64 -21.19
C ALA A 39 11.93 9.92 -19.81
N LEU A 40 11.17 10.61 -18.95
CA LEU A 40 11.46 10.66 -17.54
C LEU A 40 11.53 9.20 -17.09
N ALA A 41 12.75 8.68 -16.97
CA ALA A 41 12.95 7.40 -16.33
C ALA A 41 12.34 7.55 -14.94
N ALA A 42 11.33 6.73 -14.64
CA ALA A 42 10.86 6.56 -13.28
C ALA A 42 12.10 6.36 -12.40
N PRO A 43 12.20 7.01 -11.22
CA PRO A 43 13.37 6.87 -10.38
C PRO A 43 13.66 5.38 -10.18
N ALA A 44 14.88 4.98 -10.51
CA ALA A 44 15.35 3.61 -10.36
C ALA A 44 15.16 3.18 -8.90
N ALA A 45 14.64 1.97 -8.70
CA ALA A 45 14.27 1.36 -7.43
C ALA A 45 15.26 1.71 -6.28
N LEU A 46 14.83 2.58 -5.38
CA LEU A 46 15.55 2.94 -4.14
C LEU A 46 15.01 2.09 -2.99
N ALA A 47 15.45 0.83 -2.88
CA ALA A 47 15.02 -0.04 -1.78
C ALA A 47 16.08 -1.06 -1.29
N ALA A 48 17.13 -1.34 -2.07
CA ALA A 48 18.07 -2.41 -1.72
C ALA A 48 18.88 -2.18 -0.41
N PRO A 49 19.42 -0.97 -0.10
CA PRO A 49 20.37 -0.82 1.02
C PRO A 49 19.70 -0.67 2.39
N ALA A 50 18.47 -0.14 2.45
CA ALA A 50 17.81 0.26 3.69
C ALA A 50 16.86 -0.81 4.25
N ALA A 51 16.65 -1.94 3.55
CA ALA A 51 15.71 -2.95 3.99
C ALA A 51 16.15 -3.66 5.28
N TYR A 52 15.23 -3.71 6.24
CA TYR A 52 15.35 -4.39 7.52
C TYR A 52 14.05 -5.13 7.84
N PHE A 53 14.10 -6.10 8.75
CA PHE A 53 12.89 -6.74 9.24
C PHE A 53 12.18 -5.85 10.25
N HIS A 54 10.93 -5.46 9.97
CA HIS A 54 10.07 -4.81 10.96
C HIS A 54 9.85 -5.77 12.14
N PRO A 55 10.24 -5.40 13.37
CA PRO A 55 10.01 -6.23 14.53
C PRO A 55 8.53 -6.54 14.72
N GLN A 56 8.22 -7.77 15.12
CA GLN A 56 6.86 -8.17 15.47
C GLN A 56 6.78 -8.57 16.94
N SER A 57 5.71 -8.16 17.61
CA SER A 57 5.48 -8.34 19.03
C SER A 57 3.99 -8.38 19.35
N VAL A 58 3.65 -8.69 20.61
CA VAL A 58 2.26 -8.80 21.06
C VAL A 58 1.51 -7.49 20.81
N GLY A 59 0.38 -7.61 20.10
CA GLY A 59 -0.45 -6.49 19.67
C GLY A 59 -0.40 -6.25 18.17
N ASN A 60 0.68 -6.64 17.49
CA ASN A 60 0.76 -6.57 16.03
C ASN A 60 -0.27 -7.48 15.36
N ARG A 61 -0.66 -7.08 14.15
CA ARG A 61 -1.61 -7.79 13.29
C ARG A 61 -1.25 -7.60 11.83
N GLY A 62 -1.78 -8.44 10.95
CA GLY A 62 -1.64 -8.28 9.50
C GLY A 62 -0.80 -9.37 8.84
N THR A 63 -0.45 -9.16 7.58
CA THR A 63 0.10 -10.23 6.73
C THR A 63 1.50 -10.66 7.12
N ASP A 64 2.32 -9.78 7.68
CA ASP A 64 3.63 -10.14 8.25
C ASP A 64 3.46 -11.09 9.46
N VAL A 65 2.40 -10.95 10.26
CA VAL A 65 2.07 -11.89 11.35
C VAL A 65 1.54 -13.21 10.80
N VAL A 66 0.74 -13.19 9.73
CA VAL A 66 0.32 -14.43 9.04
C VAL A 66 1.54 -15.19 8.52
N ALA A 67 2.47 -14.49 7.87
CA ALA A 67 3.71 -15.08 7.37
C ALA A 67 4.59 -15.63 8.51
N LEU A 68 4.70 -14.90 9.61
CA LEU A 68 5.36 -15.35 10.83
C LEU A 68 4.77 -16.67 11.34
N GLN A 69 3.45 -16.76 11.48
CA GLN A 69 2.74 -17.93 11.97
C GLN A 69 2.96 -19.15 11.06
N TYR A 70 2.89 -18.95 9.74
CA TYR A 70 3.22 -20.01 8.78
C TYR A 70 4.68 -20.46 8.86
N LEU A 71 5.63 -19.54 9.04
CA LEU A 71 7.04 -19.90 9.18
C LEU A 71 7.31 -20.65 10.49
N LEU A 72 6.68 -20.26 11.60
CA LEU A 72 6.72 -21.01 12.86
C LEU A 72 6.19 -22.45 12.67
N ALA A 73 5.08 -22.61 11.95
CA ALA A 73 4.56 -23.92 11.57
C ALA A 73 5.53 -24.71 10.68
N ALA A 74 6.28 -24.05 9.78
CA ALA A 74 7.33 -24.66 8.96
C ALA A 74 8.54 -25.17 9.76
N HIS A 75 8.68 -24.73 11.02
CA HIS A 75 9.65 -25.23 12.01
C HIS A 75 9.01 -26.21 13.00
N GLY A 76 7.80 -26.70 12.72
CA GLY A 76 7.11 -27.71 13.54
C GLY A 76 6.42 -27.15 14.77
N THR A 77 6.26 -25.83 14.89
CA THR A 77 5.55 -25.22 16.02
C THR A 77 4.05 -25.14 15.73
N THR A 78 3.21 -25.64 16.64
CA THR A 78 1.75 -25.46 16.54
C THR A 78 1.38 -24.02 16.88
N VAL A 79 0.74 -23.32 15.94
CA VAL A 79 0.26 -21.95 16.12
C VAL A 79 -0.93 -21.72 15.18
N ASP A 80 -1.93 -20.99 15.66
CA ASP A 80 -3.03 -20.55 14.80
C ASP A 80 -2.51 -19.53 13.78
N THR A 81 -3.04 -19.57 12.56
CA THR A 81 -2.66 -18.65 11.48
C THR A 81 -3.79 -17.68 11.20
N ASP A 82 -3.98 -16.74 12.12
CA ASP A 82 -5.07 -15.76 12.13
C ASP A 82 -4.60 -14.32 11.85
N GLY A 83 -3.30 -14.11 11.72
CA GLY A 83 -2.70 -12.79 11.52
C GLY A 83 -2.75 -11.91 12.77
N VAL A 84 -2.92 -12.47 13.96
CA VAL A 84 -2.92 -11.76 15.24
C VAL A 84 -1.75 -12.24 16.11
N PHE A 85 -0.90 -11.30 16.52
CA PHE A 85 0.19 -11.60 17.45
C PHE A 85 -0.35 -11.58 18.88
N GLY A 86 -1.10 -12.62 19.22
CA GLY A 86 -1.62 -12.86 20.57
C GLY A 86 -0.67 -13.68 21.45
N PRO A 87 -1.12 -14.06 22.66
CA PRO A 87 -0.34 -14.89 23.58
C PRO A 87 0.09 -16.24 22.99
N GLY A 88 -0.75 -16.87 22.16
CA GLY A 88 -0.42 -18.12 21.46
C GLY A 88 0.79 -17.96 20.53
N THR A 89 0.76 -16.94 19.67
CA THR A 89 1.88 -16.58 18.78
C THR A 89 3.13 -16.23 19.57
N GLN A 90 3.02 -15.48 20.68
CA GLN A 90 4.17 -15.16 21.53
C GLN A 90 4.83 -16.41 22.13
N ASN A 91 4.03 -17.36 22.62
CA ASN A 91 4.54 -18.61 23.17
C ASN A 91 5.23 -19.45 22.09
N ALA A 92 4.66 -19.50 20.88
CA ALA A 92 5.27 -20.15 19.72
C ALA A 92 6.63 -19.52 19.36
N VAL A 93 6.71 -18.18 19.33
CA VAL A 93 7.97 -17.45 19.09
C VAL A 93 9.01 -17.77 20.16
N LYS A 94 8.64 -17.75 21.45
CA LYS A 94 9.56 -18.09 22.54
C LYS A 94 10.07 -19.53 22.43
N SER A 95 9.20 -20.47 22.04
CA SER A 95 9.60 -21.86 21.80
C SER A 95 10.61 -21.97 20.66
N PHE A 96 10.32 -21.32 19.53
CA PHE A 96 11.23 -21.25 18.39
C PHE A 96 12.58 -20.63 18.79
N GLN A 97 12.59 -19.49 19.46
CA GLN A 97 13.81 -18.81 19.91
C GLN A 97 14.70 -19.73 20.76
N ARG A 98 14.13 -20.45 21.74
CA ARG A 98 14.88 -21.45 22.54
C ARG A 98 15.49 -22.53 21.66
N SER A 99 14.71 -23.09 20.73
CA SER A 99 15.18 -24.14 19.82
C SER A 99 16.28 -23.65 18.87
N ALA A 100 16.29 -22.36 18.57
CA ALA A 100 17.23 -21.71 17.67
C ALA A 100 18.46 -21.12 18.39
N GLY A 101 18.55 -21.27 19.72
CA GLY A 101 19.64 -20.75 20.55
C GLY A 101 19.63 -19.22 20.67
N LEU A 102 18.45 -18.60 20.63
CA LEU A 102 18.24 -17.16 20.83
C LEU A 102 17.72 -16.87 22.23
N GLU A 103 17.83 -15.62 22.68
CA GLU A 103 17.08 -15.15 23.84
C GLU A 103 15.57 -15.28 23.59
N ALA A 104 14.84 -15.87 24.53
CA ALA A 104 13.42 -16.18 24.41
C ALA A 104 12.52 -15.04 24.92
N ASP A 105 12.72 -13.83 24.39
CA ASP A 105 11.98 -12.62 24.76
C ASP A 105 10.55 -12.57 24.19
N GLY A 106 10.27 -13.37 23.15
CA GLY A 106 8.99 -13.38 22.43
C GLY A 106 8.82 -12.24 21.43
N ILE A 107 9.90 -11.53 21.08
CA ILE A 107 9.95 -10.49 20.06
C ILE A 107 10.64 -11.04 18.82
N VAL A 108 9.99 -10.87 17.67
CA VAL A 108 10.57 -11.30 16.39
C VAL A 108 11.38 -10.14 15.82
N GLY A 109 12.58 -9.94 16.37
CA GLY A 109 13.56 -8.99 15.87
C GLY A 109 14.39 -9.56 14.71
N ASN A 110 15.44 -8.83 14.30
CA ASN A 110 16.30 -9.19 13.17
C ASN A 110 16.87 -10.62 13.28
N ASP A 111 17.35 -11.00 14.47
CA ASP A 111 18.00 -12.30 14.67
C ASP A 111 16.99 -13.44 14.64
N THR A 112 15.81 -13.24 15.23
CA THR A 112 14.69 -14.18 15.14
C THR A 112 14.25 -14.36 13.69
N TRP A 113 14.01 -13.27 12.96
CA TRP A 113 13.63 -13.33 11.55
C TRP A 113 14.67 -14.05 10.68
N SER A 114 15.95 -13.72 10.87
CA SER A 114 17.05 -14.31 10.10
C SER A 114 17.14 -15.83 10.25
N LYS A 115 16.76 -16.37 11.42
CA LYS A 115 16.69 -17.83 11.65
C LYS A 115 15.35 -18.44 11.25
N LEU A 116 14.29 -17.66 11.27
CA LEU A 116 12.93 -18.15 11.05
C LEU A 116 12.61 -18.33 9.57
N VAL A 117 13.05 -17.40 8.71
CA VAL A 117 12.80 -17.48 7.27
C VAL A 117 13.44 -18.73 6.66
N LYS A 118 12.76 -19.38 5.71
CA LYS A 118 13.25 -20.57 5.01
C LYS A 118 13.43 -20.24 3.53
N THR A 119 14.59 -20.59 2.98
CA THR A 119 14.79 -20.52 1.52
C THR A 119 13.82 -21.48 0.86
N VAL A 120 13.00 -20.98 -0.07
CA VAL A 120 12.07 -21.78 -0.88
C VAL A 120 12.20 -21.44 -2.36
N ARG A 121 11.96 -22.42 -3.23
CA ARG A 121 12.07 -22.34 -4.69
C ARG A 121 11.06 -23.28 -5.36
N GLU A 122 10.98 -23.22 -6.69
CA GLU A 122 10.11 -24.09 -7.47
C GLU A 122 10.26 -25.57 -7.08
N GLY A 123 9.12 -26.23 -6.89
CA GLY A 123 9.01 -27.61 -6.42
C GLY A 123 8.87 -27.76 -4.90
N ASP A 124 9.25 -26.76 -4.10
CA ASP A 124 9.07 -26.80 -2.66
C ASP A 124 7.58 -26.71 -2.28
N LYS A 125 7.25 -27.26 -1.10
CA LYS A 125 5.89 -27.30 -0.57
C LYS A 125 5.85 -26.97 0.92
N GLY A 126 4.68 -26.57 1.40
CA GLY A 126 4.34 -26.46 2.82
C GLY A 126 4.20 -25.03 3.35
N PRO A 127 4.19 -24.86 4.68
CA PRO A 127 3.83 -23.58 5.31
C PRO A 127 4.73 -22.40 4.92
N ALA A 128 6.03 -22.61 4.69
CA ALA A 128 6.93 -21.54 4.24
C ALA A 128 6.54 -20.99 2.86
N VAL A 129 6.01 -21.83 1.97
CA VAL A 129 5.48 -21.40 0.66
C VAL A 129 4.19 -20.61 0.85
N LYS A 130 3.32 -21.01 1.79
CA LYS A 130 2.11 -20.24 2.13
C LYS A 130 2.45 -18.84 2.63
N ALA A 131 3.45 -18.71 3.52
CA ALA A 131 3.95 -17.43 3.97
C ALA A 131 4.38 -16.54 2.78
N LEU A 132 5.14 -17.10 1.85
CA LEU A 132 5.61 -16.39 0.66
C LEU A 132 4.44 -15.94 -0.23
N GLN A 133 3.50 -16.84 -0.53
CA GLN A 133 2.31 -16.54 -1.34
C GLN A 133 1.45 -15.45 -0.69
N THR A 134 1.25 -15.50 0.63
CA THR A 134 0.54 -14.46 1.38
C THR A 134 1.21 -13.08 1.21
N LEU A 135 2.52 -12.98 1.42
CA LEU A 135 3.23 -11.71 1.30
C LEU A 135 3.23 -11.18 -0.14
N LEU A 136 3.44 -12.04 -1.14
CA LEU A 136 3.40 -11.65 -2.55
C LEU A 136 2.00 -11.14 -2.96
N ASN A 137 0.94 -11.76 -2.47
CA ASN A 137 -0.42 -11.29 -2.72
C ASN A 137 -0.67 -9.93 -2.09
N ALA A 138 -0.32 -9.77 -0.81
CA ALA A 138 -0.58 -8.54 -0.06
C ALA A 138 0.23 -7.34 -0.59
N LYS A 139 1.52 -7.56 -0.88
CA LYS A 139 2.45 -6.47 -1.21
C LYS A 139 2.55 -6.23 -2.71
N ARG A 140 2.28 -7.24 -3.56
CA ARG A 140 2.42 -7.14 -5.03
C ARG A 140 1.13 -7.41 -5.81
N GLY A 141 0.03 -7.78 -5.16
CA GLY A 141 -1.20 -8.15 -5.87
C GLY A 141 -1.02 -9.36 -6.78
N ALA A 142 -0.16 -10.31 -6.41
CA ALA A 142 0.25 -11.42 -7.28
C ALA A 142 -0.89 -12.38 -7.68
N GLY A 143 -2.04 -12.35 -6.99
CA GLY A 143 -3.23 -13.14 -7.35
C GLY A 143 -3.05 -14.66 -7.21
N LEU A 144 -2.12 -15.11 -6.37
CA LEU A 144 -1.80 -16.51 -6.14
C LEU A 144 -2.84 -17.19 -5.25
N GLY A 145 -3.09 -18.48 -5.48
CA GLY A 145 -3.66 -19.34 -4.44
C GLY A 145 -2.65 -19.52 -3.31
N VAL A 146 -3.10 -19.48 -2.05
CA VAL A 146 -2.25 -19.76 -0.87
C VAL A 146 -2.35 -21.25 -0.54
N ASP A 147 -1.92 -22.08 -1.49
CA ASP A 147 -2.00 -23.55 -1.42
C ASP A 147 -0.78 -24.18 -0.74
N GLY A 148 0.34 -23.45 -0.67
CA GLY A 148 1.60 -23.96 -0.17
C GLY A 148 2.39 -24.76 -1.20
N ASP A 149 2.04 -24.68 -2.48
CA ASP A 149 2.76 -25.30 -3.58
C ASP A 149 3.57 -24.25 -4.36
N PHE A 150 4.89 -24.38 -4.37
CA PHE A 150 5.75 -23.47 -5.12
C PHE A 150 5.80 -23.95 -6.58
N GLY A 151 4.73 -23.67 -7.32
CA GLY A 151 4.66 -23.90 -8.76
C GLY A 151 5.10 -22.69 -9.58
N ASN A 152 4.95 -22.82 -10.91
CA ASN A 152 5.28 -21.80 -11.91
C ASN A 152 4.61 -20.43 -11.66
N GLY A 153 3.41 -20.40 -11.07
CA GLY A 153 2.76 -19.14 -10.67
C GLY A 153 3.55 -18.40 -9.58
N THR A 154 3.97 -19.12 -8.55
CA THR A 154 4.78 -18.60 -7.44
C THR A 154 6.18 -18.18 -7.92
N ASP A 155 6.84 -18.98 -8.79
CA ASP A 155 8.14 -18.61 -9.39
C ASP A 155 8.07 -17.27 -10.13
N ARG A 156 7.08 -17.10 -11.02
CA ARG A 156 6.87 -15.84 -11.73
C ARG A 156 6.66 -14.66 -10.78
N ALA A 157 5.88 -14.86 -9.72
CA ALA A 157 5.63 -13.82 -8.73
C ALA A 157 6.89 -13.44 -7.93
N VAL A 158 7.73 -14.43 -7.55
CA VAL A 158 9.02 -14.18 -6.91
C VAL A 158 9.94 -13.40 -7.84
N ARG A 159 10.10 -13.83 -9.09
CA ARG A 159 10.93 -13.13 -10.09
C ARG A 159 10.46 -11.71 -10.32
N ALA A 160 9.15 -11.49 -10.45
CA ALA A 160 8.57 -10.17 -10.61
C ALA A 160 8.85 -9.28 -9.39
N PHE A 161 8.71 -9.81 -8.17
CA PHE A 161 9.05 -9.09 -6.95
C PHE A 161 10.54 -8.75 -6.89
N GLN A 162 11.43 -9.71 -7.15
CA GLN A 162 12.87 -9.48 -7.09
C GLN A 162 13.32 -8.41 -8.09
N THR A 163 12.75 -8.42 -9.31
CA THR A 163 12.97 -7.36 -10.31
C THR A 163 12.47 -6.01 -9.80
N HIS A 164 11.26 -5.96 -9.23
CA HIS A 164 10.71 -4.73 -8.65
C HIS A 164 11.59 -4.18 -7.51
N ALA A 165 12.07 -5.05 -6.63
CA ALA A 165 12.93 -4.68 -5.51
C ALA A 165 14.40 -4.42 -5.91
N GLY A 166 14.77 -4.63 -7.18
CA GLY A 166 16.13 -4.40 -7.68
C GLY A 166 17.18 -5.36 -7.12
N ILE A 167 16.80 -6.59 -6.76
CA ILE A 167 17.69 -7.58 -6.12
C ILE A 167 18.06 -8.77 -7.01
N GLY A 168 17.89 -8.64 -8.33
CA GLY A 168 18.04 -9.75 -9.29
C GLY A 168 16.70 -10.41 -9.62
N SER A 169 16.72 -11.60 -10.20
CA SER A 169 15.49 -12.34 -10.57
C SER A 169 15.76 -13.84 -10.74
N ASP A 170 16.31 -14.48 -9.70
CA ASP A 170 16.69 -15.89 -9.73
C ASP A 170 15.52 -16.86 -9.45
N GLY A 171 14.37 -16.34 -8.96
CA GLY A 171 13.18 -17.13 -8.62
C GLY A 171 13.27 -17.85 -7.28
N ILE A 172 14.33 -17.62 -6.50
CA ILE A 172 14.56 -18.23 -5.19
C ILE A 172 14.24 -17.22 -4.10
N ALA A 173 13.26 -17.54 -3.24
CA ALA A 173 12.98 -16.72 -2.07
C ALA A 173 13.98 -17.04 -0.93
N GLY A 174 15.21 -16.51 -1.06
CA GLY A 174 16.26 -16.59 -0.05
C GLY A 174 16.21 -15.46 0.98
N PRO A 175 17.18 -15.37 1.92
CA PRO A 175 17.18 -14.40 3.01
C PRO A 175 17.02 -12.94 2.55
N ASN A 176 17.66 -12.55 1.44
CA ASN A 176 17.52 -11.20 0.90
C ASN A 176 16.11 -10.92 0.36
N THR A 177 15.51 -11.88 -0.35
CA THR A 177 14.13 -11.77 -0.85
C THR A 177 13.12 -11.65 0.30
N TRP A 178 13.27 -12.46 1.35
CA TRP A 178 12.43 -12.37 2.55
C TRP A 178 12.54 -11.02 3.26
N LYS A 179 13.77 -10.55 3.47
CA LYS A 179 14.02 -9.24 4.09
C LYS A 179 13.37 -8.11 3.31
N GLN A 180 13.48 -8.15 1.98
CA GLN A 180 12.86 -7.17 1.11
C GLN A 180 11.33 -7.27 1.16
N LEU A 181 10.75 -8.47 1.09
CA LEU A 181 9.29 -8.65 1.18
C LEU A 181 8.74 -8.09 2.49
N LEU A 182 9.33 -8.47 3.63
CA LEU A 182 8.86 -8.04 4.94
C LEU A 182 9.06 -6.54 5.16
N TRP A 183 10.10 -5.94 4.58
CA TRP A 183 10.32 -4.49 4.65
C TRP A 183 9.32 -3.68 3.81
N HIS A 184 8.98 -4.15 2.61
CA HIS A 184 8.08 -3.45 1.69
C HIS A 184 6.69 -3.24 2.29
N PHE A 185 6.10 -2.09 1.98
CA PHE A 185 4.74 -1.77 2.41
C PHE A 185 3.70 -2.63 1.70
N GLU A 186 2.56 -2.72 2.37
CA GLU A 186 1.36 -3.39 1.92
C GLU A 186 0.35 -2.35 1.45
N LYS A 187 -0.38 -2.68 0.39
CA LYS A 187 -1.45 -1.82 -0.12
C LYS A 187 -2.70 -2.02 0.73
N VAL A 188 -3.34 -0.94 1.15
CA VAL A 188 -4.62 -1.00 1.86
C VAL A 188 -5.67 -1.70 0.99
N ASN A 189 -6.33 -2.71 1.56
CA ASN A 189 -7.39 -3.42 0.85
C ASN A 189 -8.75 -2.71 1.00
N PHE A 190 -9.15 -1.97 -0.03
CA PHE A 190 -10.45 -1.30 -0.07
C PHE A 190 -11.64 -2.23 -0.41
N ALA A 191 -11.43 -3.54 -0.55
CA ALA A 191 -12.52 -4.46 -0.79
C ALA A 191 -13.45 -4.55 0.44
N GLY A 192 -14.75 -4.33 0.23
CA GLY A 192 -15.78 -4.54 1.24
C GLY A 192 -15.98 -3.37 2.21
N THR A 193 -15.07 -3.18 3.18
CA THR A 193 -15.33 -2.37 4.39
C THR A 193 -14.78 -0.95 4.36
N MET A 194 -13.97 -0.62 3.35
CA MET A 194 -13.31 0.68 3.22
C MET A 194 -13.49 1.24 1.81
N CYS A 195 -13.20 2.52 1.64
CA CYS A 195 -13.03 3.13 0.34
C CYS A 195 -11.90 4.14 0.35
N ASP A 196 -11.25 4.25 -0.81
CA ASP A 196 -10.20 5.21 -1.10
C ASP A 196 -10.83 6.59 -1.29
N GLN A 197 -10.42 7.53 -0.44
CA GLN A 197 -10.86 8.91 -0.41
C GLN A 197 -9.63 9.81 -0.34
N ASN A 198 -8.84 9.81 -1.42
CA ASN A 198 -7.71 10.73 -1.61
C ASN A 198 -8.20 12.09 -2.17
N PRO A 199 -8.28 13.16 -1.36
CA PRO A 199 -8.74 14.47 -1.82
C PRO A 199 -7.62 15.35 -2.37
N ASP A 200 -6.36 15.02 -2.06
CA ASP A 200 -5.25 15.98 -2.13
C ASP A 200 -4.44 15.82 -3.44
N GLY A 201 -4.83 14.88 -4.32
CA GLY A 201 -4.30 14.75 -5.68
C GLY A 201 -2.85 14.26 -5.74
N ASN A 202 -2.32 13.77 -4.62
CA ASN A 202 -0.94 13.35 -4.41
C ASN A 202 -0.60 11.95 -4.97
N ALA A 203 -1.34 11.46 -5.98
CA ALA A 203 -1.32 10.08 -6.46
C ALA A 203 -1.68 9.05 -5.35
N SER A 204 -1.87 7.77 -5.69
CA SER A 204 -2.39 6.75 -4.74
C SER A 204 -1.40 6.39 -3.62
N ALA A 205 -1.27 7.25 -2.60
CA ALA A 205 -0.55 7.04 -1.35
C ALA A 205 -1.30 6.05 -0.44
N ASN A 206 -1.56 4.84 -0.93
CA ASN A 206 -2.40 3.83 -0.27
C ASN A 206 -1.60 2.67 0.33
N TRP A 207 -0.38 2.96 0.80
CA TRP A 207 0.55 1.94 1.29
C TRP A 207 0.93 2.19 2.75
N GLY A 208 1.16 1.12 3.49
CA GLY A 208 1.63 1.21 4.87
C GLY A 208 2.43 -0.02 5.29
N THR A 209 3.04 0.02 6.46
CA THR A 209 3.58 -1.21 7.06
C THR A 209 2.45 -2.23 7.20
N ALA A 210 2.77 -3.53 7.10
CA ALA A 210 1.74 -4.57 7.24
C ALA A 210 1.00 -4.48 8.59
N ALA A 211 1.69 -4.01 9.64
CA ALA A 211 1.08 -3.73 10.93
C ALA A 211 0.07 -2.58 10.88
N ALA A 212 0.42 -1.43 10.29
CA ALA A 212 -0.49 -0.30 10.16
C ALA A 212 -1.74 -0.67 9.32
N VAL A 213 -1.53 -1.32 8.18
CA VAL A 213 -2.61 -1.77 7.29
C VAL A 213 -3.48 -2.83 7.98
N GLY A 214 -2.88 -3.87 8.55
CA GLY A 214 -3.61 -4.95 9.21
C GLY A 214 -4.45 -4.47 10.40
N GLN A 215 -3.96 -3.47 11.14
CA GLN A 215 -4.70 -2.83 12.24
C GLN A 215 -5.88 -2.01 11.73
N LEU A 216 -5.67 -1.17 10.70
CA LEU A 216 -6.74 -0.42 10.04
C LEU A 216 -7.83 -1.35 9.52
N GLU A 217 -7.45 -2.39 8.79
CA GLU A 217 -8.39 -3.34 8.20
C GLU A 217 -9.19 -4.10 9.26
N ALA A 218 -8.56 -4.46 10.38
CA ALA A 218 -9.25 -5.07 11.52
C ALA A 218 -10.26 -4.09 12.14
N ALA A 219 -9.89 -2.83 12.32
CA ALA A 219 -10.79 -1.79 12.81
C ALA A 219 -11.97 -1.58 11.85
N ALA A 220 -11.72 -1.53 10.54
CA ALA A 220 -12.78 -1.35 9.54
C ALA A 220 -13.76 -2.52 9.50
N ARG A 221 -13.28 -3.77 9.63
CA ARG A 221 -14.14 -4.96 9.76
C ARG A 221 -15.04 -4.88 10.99
N ASN A 222 -14.51 -4.46 12.14
CA ASN A 222 -15.28 -4.35 13.38
C ASN A 222 -16.17 -3.11 13.43
N PHE A 223 -15.80 -2.05 12.71
CA PHE A 223 -16.61 -0.85 12.60
C PHE A 223 -18.00 -1.18 12.09
N GLY A 224 -18.09 -1.98 11.02
CA GLY A 224 -19.22 -2.89 10.72
C GLY A 224 -20.65 -2.33 10.83
N GLY A 225 -20.85 -1.01 10.77
CA GLY A 225 -22.11 -0.34 11.05
C GLY A 225 -22.82 0.15 9.78
N GLY A 226 -24.11 0.48 9.90
CA GLY A 226 -24.95 0.98 8.80
C GLY A 226 -24.55 2.37 8.25
N ASN A 227 -23.52 3.00 8.83
CA ASN A 227 -23.04 4.34 8.49
C ASN A 227 -22.07 4.36 7.29
N GLY A 228 -22.02 3.25 6.53
CA GLY A 228 -21.16 3.11 5.35
C GLY A 228 -19.75 2.60 5.66
N LYS A 229 -18.90 2.63 4.63
CA LYS A 229 -17.51 2.15 4.69
C LYS A 229 -16.59 3.16 5.39
N VAL A 230 -15.44 2.71 5.88
CA VAL A 230 -14.42 3.64 6.40
C VAL A 230 -13.76 4.40 5.22
N PRO A 231 -13.83 5.74 5.17
CA PRO A 231 -13.24 6.55 4.11
C PRO A 231 -11.76 6.84 4.41
N VAL A 232 -10.87 6.00 3.88
CA VAL A 232 -9.44 6.12 4.10
C VAL A 232 -8.89 7.20 3.16
N GLY A 233 -8.21 8.18 3.71
CA GLY A 233 -7.43 9.18 2.97
C GLY A 233 -6.01 8.71 2.73
N ASP A 234 -5.06 9.62 2.90
CA ASP A 234 -3.66 9.33 2.64
C ASP A 234 -3.07 8.35 3.65
N ALA A 235 -2.38 7.33 3.15
CA ALA A 235 -1.40 6.53 3.89
C ALA A 235 -0.02 6.96 3.38
N SER A 236 0.81 6.06 2.85
CA SER A 236 2.12 6.37 2.27
C SER A 236 2.22 5.98 0.80
N PHE A 237 3.27 6.46 0.13
CA PHE A 237 3.75 5.81 -1.08
C PHE A 237 4.31 4.41 -0.78
N GLU A 238 4.40 3.56 -1.80
CA GLU A 238 4.81 2.15 -1.72
C GLU A 238 6.14 1.92 -0.99
N HIS A 239 7.07 2.88 -1.08
CA HIS A 239 8.36 2.84 -0.40
C HIS A 239 8.54 3.98 0.59
N GLY A 240 7.46 4.68 0.92
CA GLY A 240 7.52 5.92 1.67
C GLY A 240 8.11 7.07 0.87
N GLY A 241 8.72 8.02 1.58
CA GLY A 241 9.28 9.25 0.99
C GLY A 241 8.33 10.45 1.11
N ASP A 242 8.85 11.62 0.76
CA ASP A 242 8.20 12.92 0.97
C ASP A 242 6.86 13.00 0.23
N ILE A 243 5.84 13.43 0.97
CA ILE A 243 4.52 13.75 0.46
C ILE A 243 4.33 15.23 0.75
N ASP A 244 4.31 16.06 -0.30
CA ASP A 244 4.22 17.52 -0.14
C ASP A 244 2.98 17.90 0.68
N GLY A 245 3.19 18.63 1.78
CA GLY A 245 2.16 18.97 2.77
C GLY A 245 1.83 17.88 3.81
N HIS A 246 2.39 16.68 3.70
CA HIS A 246 2.05 15.48 4.51
C HIS A 246 3.29 14.72 5.01
N ALA A 247 4.31 15.42 5.51
CA ALA A 247 5.61 14.86 5.93
C ALA A 247 5.57 13.77 7.02
N SER A 248 4.45 13.55 7.72
CA SER A 248 4.31 12.42 8.63
C SER A 248 4.17 11.08 7.89
N HIS A 249 3.60 11.09 6.68
CA HIS A 249 3.20 9.93 5.89
C HIS A 249 4.34 9.25 5.13
N GLU A 250 5.60 9.56 5.40
CA GLU A 250 6.73 9.05 4.61
C GLU A 250 7.12 7.60 4.95
N ARG A 251 6.50 6.98 5.97
CA ARG A 251 7.06 5.78 6.63
C ARG A 251 6.10 4.62 6.80
N GLY A 252 4.91 4.71 6.23
CA GLY A 252 3.92 3.66 6.27
C GLY A 252 3.24 3.47 7.62
N MET A 253 3.41 4.40 8.56
CA MET A 253 2.83 4.32 9.91
C MET A 253 1.64 5.26 10.12
N ASP A 254 1.38 6.15 9.17
CA ASP A 254 0.37 7.19 9.30
C ASP A 254 -0.70 6.95 8.27
N ILE A 255 -1.94 7.06 8.72
CA ILE A 255 -3.11 6.88 7.87
C ILE A 255 -4.12 7.95 8.26
N ASP A 256 -4.56 8.68 7.26
CA ASP A 256 -5.67 9.61 7.36
C ASP A 256 -6.99 8.89 7.10
N ILE A 257 -8.02 9.28 7.84
CA ILE A 257 -9.38 8.78 7.65
C ILE A 257 -10.31 9.98 7.71
N TRP A 258 -11.23 10.10 6.76
CA TRP A 258 -12.20 11.19 6.83
C TRP A 258 -13.22 10.95 7.94
N PRO A 259 -13.79 12.00 8.54
CA PRO A 259 -14.85 11.85 9.52
C PRO A 259 -16.07 11.15 8.93
N ILE A 260 -16.77 10.36 9.75
CA ILE A 260 -17.94 9.61 9.28
C ILE A 260 -19.09 10.58 9.03
N ARG A 261 -19.84 10.34 7.95
CA ARG A 261 -21.01 11.14 7.57
C ARG A 261 -22.29 10.44 8.03
N THR A 262 -23.31 11.24 8.30
CA THR A 262 -24.63 10.76 8.71
C THR A 262 -25.43 10.11 7.58
N ASP A 263 -25.06 10.35 6.32
CA ASP A 263 -25.76 9.88 5.12
C ASP A 263 -25.18 8.59 4.53
N SER A 264 -24.19 7.99 5.20
CA SER A 264 -23.45 6.81 4.75
C SER A 264 -22.75 6.96 3.40
N ALA A 265 -22.70 8.18 2.83
CA ALA A 265 -22.14 8.46 1.53
C ALA A 265 -20.60 8.58 1.58
N GLN A 266 -19.94 7.79 2.42
CA GLN A 266 -18.51 7.89 2.70
C GLN A 266 -17.63 7.79 1.46
N CYS A 267 -18.07 7.09 0.41
CA CYS A 267 -17.27 6.81 -0.80
C CYS A 267 -17.65 7.68 -2.00
N ALA A 268 -18.73 8.46 -1.90
CA ALA A 268 -19.24 9.29 -3.00
C ALA A 268 -19.43 10.76 -2.61
N GLY A 269 -19.56 11.04 -1.31
CA GLY A 269 -19.63 12.38 -0.77
C GLY A 269 -18.25 13.02 -0.62
N GLY A 270 -18.22 14.36 -0.63
CA GLY A 270 -17.00 15.13 -0.40
C GLY A 270 -16.55 15.14 1.07
N ARG A 271 -15.31 15.60 1.27
CA ARG A 271 -14.66 15.77 2.58
C ARG A 271 -15.50 16.69 3.47
N ILE A 272 -15.67 16.29 4.74
CA ILE A 272 -16.41 17.04 5.76
C ILE A 272 -15.50 17.42 6.92
N THR A 273 -15.95 18.36 7.76
CA THR A 273 -15.29 18.72 9.00
C THR A 273 -16.16 18.35 10.20
N TRP A 274 -15.61 18.40 11.41
CA TRP A 274 -16.40 18.20 12.64
C TRP A 274 -17.54 19.24 12.82
N ARG A 275 -17.51 20.34 12.05
CA ARG A 275 -18.55 21.38 12.05
C ARG A 275 -19.63 21.17 10.99
N SER A 276 -19.43 20.24 10.06
CA SER A 276 -20.39 19.98 8.99
C SER A 276 -21.70 19.42 9.55
N SER A 277 -22.84 19.82 8.97
CA SER A 277 -24.16 19.29 9.35
C SER A 277 -24.31 17.79 9.07
N THR A 278 -23.54 17.26 8.13
CA THR A 278 -23.49 15.84 7.78
C THR A 278 -22.47 15.05 8.59
N TYR A 279 -21.81 15.64 9.61
CA TYR A 279 -20.84 14.94 10.45
C TYR A 279 -21.53 14.05 11.48
N ASP A 280 -21.23 12.74 11.44
CA ASP A 280 -21.67 11.79 12.46
C ASP A 280 -20.59 11.62 13.53
N ARG A 281 -20.74 12.40 14.60
CA ARG A 281 -19.85 12.34 15.76
C ARG A 281 -19.89 10.99 16.47
N ALA A 282 -21.07 10.39 16.61
CA ALA A 282 -21.22 9.12 17.33
C ALA A 282 -20.54 7.98 16.57
N ALA A 283 -20.71 7.94 15.24
CA ALA A 283 -20.03 6.97 14.39
C ALA A 283 -18.52 7.20 14.35
N THR A 284 -18.07 8.45 14.30
CA THR A 284 -16.64 8.77 14.35
C THR A 284 -16.03 8.37 15.69
N ARG A 285 -16.73 8.60 16.81
CA ARG A 285 -16.34 8.09 18.13
C ARG A 285 -16.22 6.57 18.12
N LYS A 286 -17.20 5.86 17.56
CA LYS A 286 -17.15 4.38 17.44
C LYS A 286 -15.90 3.97 16.65
N LEU A 287 -15.65 4.57 15.50
CA LEU A 287 -14.49 4.26 14.67
C LEU A 287 -13.17 4.46 15.43
N VAL A 288 -13.01 5.57 16.16
CA VAL A 288 -11.81 5.82 16.98
C VAL A 288 -11.60 4.73 18.03
N ASN A 289 -12.67 4.24 18.66
CA ASN A 289 -12.59 3.14 19.61
C ASN A 289 -12.17 1.83 18.93
N GLU A 290 -12.72 1.52 17.74
CA GLU A 290 -12.33 0.31 16.98
C GLU A 290 -10.87 0.38 16.53
N LEU A 291 -10.39 1.54 16.08
CA LEU A 291 -8.98 1.75 15.70
C LEU A 291 -8.04 1.43 16.86
N ARG A 292 -8.35 1.91 18.08
CA ARG A 292 -7.55 1.62 19.28
C ARG A 292 -7.68 0.16 19.72
N ALA A 293 -8.87 -0.43 19.63
CA ALA A 293 -9.11 -1.82 20.01
C ALA A 293 -8.41 -2.82 19.07
N ALA A 294 -8.34 -2.50 17.78
CA ALA A 294 -7.64 -3.30 16.79
C ALA A 294 -6.11 -3.20 16.92
N ALA A 295 -5.59 -2.12 17.50
CA ALA A 295 -4.16 -1.85 17.65
C ALA A 295 -3.75 -1.66 19.14
N PRO A 296 -3.97 -2.66 20.01
CA PRO A 296 -3.81 -2.49 21.46
C PRO A 296 -2.37 -2.15 21.82
N GLY A 297 -2.12 -0.89 22.17
CA GLY A 297 -0.80 -0.39 22.51
C GLY A 297 0.11 -0.10 21.32
N HIS A 298 -0.46 0.05 20.13
CA HIS A 298 0.21 0.35 18.86
C HIS A 298 -0.37 1.60 18.16
N VAL A 299 -1.23 2.36 18.84
CA VAL A 299 -1.67 3.69 18.41
C VAL A 299 -0.93 4.74 19.24
N LYS A 300 -0.06 5.53 18.61
CA LYS A 300 0.71 6.58 19.27
C LYS A 300 -0.14 7.81 19.52
N PHE A 301 -0.86 8.27 18.51
CA PHE A 301 -1.80 9.38 18.61
C PHE A 301 -2.85 9.29 17.51
N ILE A 302 -3.96 10.02 17.74
CA ILE A 302 -4.99 10.30 16.74
C ILE A 302 -5.24 11.81 16.82
N TYR A 303 -4.92 12.56 15.77
CA TYR A 303 -5.27 13.97 15.69
C TYR A 303 -6.60 14.14 15.00
N PHE A 304 -7.51 14.88 15.65
CA PHE A 304 -8.78 15.32 15.07
C PHE A 304 -9.42 16.34 16.01
N ASN A 305 -9.84 17.47 15.46
CA ASN A 305 -10.14 18.68 16.24
C ASN A 305 -11.59 18.78 16.76
N ASP A 306 -12.37 17.70 16.73
CA ASP A 306 -13.68 17.67 17.36
C ASP A 306 -13.57 17.85 18.89
N PRO A 307 -14.07 18.96 19.47
CA PRO A 307 -13.91 19.26 20.89
C PRO A 307 -14.47 18.17 21.82
N GLU A 308 -15.52 17.47 21.40
CA GLU A 308 -16.13 16.41 22.20
C GLU A 308 -15.26 15.13 22.26
N LEU A 309 -14.56 14.80 21.17
CA LEU A 309 -13.65 13.63 21.16
C LEU A 309 -12.35 13.95 21.90
N ILE A 310 -11.88 15.19 21.82
CA ILE A 310 -10.75 15.68 22.61
C ILE A 310 -11.08 15.64 24.10
N SER A 311 -12.24 16.18 24.51
CA SER A 311 -12.66 16.18 25.92
C SER A 311 -12.86 14.76 26.48
N ALA A 312 -13.13 13.78 25.61
CA ALA A 312 -13.23 12.37 25.98
C ALA A 312 -11.88 11.64 25.99
N GLY A 313 -10.77 12.31 25.66
CA GLY A 313 -9.42 11.72 25.59
C GLY A 313 -9.21 10.78 24.40
N LEU A 314 -10.08 10.83 23.39
CA LEU A 314 -10.04 9.92 22.25
C LEU A 314 -9.10 10.40 21.15
N THR A 315 -9.05 11.72 20.94
CA THR A 315 -8.22 12.40 19.95
C THR A 315 -7.47 13.57 20.58
N SER A 316 -6.50 14.13 19.86
CA SER A 316 -5.76 15.33 20.27
C SER A 316 -5.88 16.43 19.22
N LYS A 317 -5.79 17.69 19.66
CA LYS A 317 -5.82 18.84 18.76
C LYS A 317 -4.50 18.97 18.02
N TYR A 318 -4.55 19.22 16.72
CA TYR A 318 -3.41 19.66 15.91
C TYR A 318 -3.91 20.59 14.80
N ASP A 319 -3.10 21.56 14.39
CA ASP A 319 -3.51 22.54 13.39
C ASP A 319 -3.88 21.85 12.06
N ASN A 320 -4.90 22.35 11.38
CA ASN A 320 -5.43 21.81 10.12
C ASN A 320 -6.04 20.39 10.16
N HIS A 321 -6.36 19.84 11.33
CA HIS A 321 -7.00 18.51 11.50
C HIS A 321 -8.51 18.60 11.80
N ASP A 322 -9.21 19.55 11.20
CA ASP A 322 -10.66 19.69 11.35
C ASP A 322 -11.45 18.71 10.47
N ASN A 323 -10.81 18.16 9.44
CA ASN A 323 -11.45 17.46 8.31
C ASN A 323 -10.94 16.03 8.06
N HIS A 324 -10.10 15.51 8.95
CA HIS A 324 -9.62 14.12 8.93
C HIS A 324 -9.09 13.72 10.31
N LEU A 325 -9.17 12.43 10.58
CA LEU A 325 -8.44 11.78 11.66
C LEU A 325 -7.08 11.38 11.11
N HIS A 326 -6.02 11.88 11.70
CA HIS A 326 -4.66 11.46 11.39
C HIS A 326 -4.17 10.48 12.46
N ILE A 327 -3.97 9.22 12.08
CA ILE A 327 -3.59 8.16 13.01
C ILE A 327 -2.12 7.81 12.80
N ARG A 328 -1.31 7.88 13.85
CA ARG A 328 0.03 7.28 13.88
C ARG A 328 0.00 5.95 14.59
N TYR A 329 0.28 4.89 13.85
CA TYR A 329 0.64 3.59 14.41
C TYR A 329 2.12 3.55 14.83
N CYS A 330 2.47 2.61 15.70
CA CYS A 330 3.81 2.45 16.23
C CYS A 330 4.11 1.00 16.59
N GLU A 331 5.39 0.72 16.89
CA GLU A 331 5.94 -0.57 17.25
C GLU A 331 6.59 -0.50 18.63
N ARG A 332 6.07 -1.28 19.59
CA ARG A 332 6.58 -1.27 20.98
C ARG A 332 8.06 -1.63 21.08
N ALA A 333 8.51 -2.57 20.25
CA ALA A 333 9.86 -3.09 20.26
C ALA A 333 10.57 -2.79 18.93
N HIS A 334 10.97 -1.53 18.70
CA HIS A 334 11.67 -1.12 17.47
C HIS A 334 13.05 -0.52 17.76
N PRO A 335 14.13 -0.79 17.01
CA PRO A 335 15.44 -0.17 17.27
C PRO A 335 15.42 1.36 17.06
N ASN A 336 14.67 1.84 16.07
CA ASN A 336 14.51 3.25 15.77
C ASN A 336 13.40 3.90 16.63
N PRO A 337 13.70 4.94 17.44
CA PRO A 337 12.73 5.63 18.30
C PRO A 337 11.55 6.25 17.55
N MET A 338 11.71 6.56 16.26
CA MET A 338 10.65 7.16 15.47
C MET A 338 9.48 6.21 15.22
N TYR A 339 9.72 4.90 15.32
CA TYR A 339 8.72 3.85 15.20
C TYR A 339 8.16 3.46 16.57
N ARG A 340 8.81 3.83 17.67
CA ARG A 340 8.37 3.42 19.01
C ARG A 340 7.09 4.11 19.44
N CYS A 341 6.23 3.32 20.08
CA CYS A 341 5.28 3.81 21.06
C CYS A 341 6.10 4.28 22.28
#